data_AF-A0AB38FG00-F1
#
_entry.id   AF-A0AB38FG00-F1
#
_cell.length_a   1.000
_cell.length_b   1.000
_cell.length_c   1.000
_cell.angle_alpha   90.00
_cell.angle_beta   90.00
_cell.angle_gamma   90.00
#
_symmetry.space_group_name_H-M   'P 1'
#
loop_
_entity.id
_entity.type
_entity.pdbx_description
1 polymer ?
#
loop_
_entity_poly.entity_id
_entity_poly.type
_entity_poly.pdbx_seq_one_letter_code
_entity_poly.pdbx_strand_id
1 'polypeptide(L)'
;MTAMEPDHDTAQARIFLDALRAEIEILTQRIANAHARAQWAQDDDDQYVLAERFRAEVPLLREQLLGARRMADRLMLRYPALGDRGDASAR
;
A
#
# COMPACT_ATOMS: atom_id res chain seq x y z
N MET A 1 24.78 -24.03 -20.73
CA MET A 1 23.37 -23.60 -20.58
C MET A 1 23.06 -23.63 -19.10
N THR A 2 23.12 -22.47 -18.44
CA THR A 2 22.93 -22.38 -16.99
C THR A 2 21.43 -22.30 -16.71
N ALA A 3 20.84 -23.40 -16.28
CA ALA A 3 19.50 -23.42 -15.72
C ALA A 3 19.62 -23.12 -14.20
N MET A 4 19.77 -21.85 -13.83
CA MET A 4 19.83 -21.30 -12.47
C MET A 4 19.52 -19.79 -12.61
N GLU A 5 18.55 -19.13 -11.97
CA GLU A 5 17.68 -19.45 -10.83
C GLU A 5 16.30 -18.76 -10.99
N PRO A 6 15.26 -19.43 -11.50
CA PRO A 6 13.88 -18.91 -11.34
C PRO A 6 13.45 -18.81 -9.86
N ASP A 7 14.14 -19.52 -8.95
CA ASP A 7 13.86 -19.53 -7.50
C ASP A 7 14.36 -18.26 -6.79
N HIS A 8 15.56 -17.78 -7.11
CA HIS A 8 16.13 -16.58 -6.48
C HIS A 8 15.38 -15.30 -6.86
N ASP A 9 15.08 -15.12 -8.15
CA ASP A 9 14.29 -13.97 -8.62
C ASP A 9 12.88 -13.96 -8.02
N THR A 10 12.26 -15.13 -7.86
CA THR A 10 10.94 -15.26 -7.23
C THR A 10 11.01 -14.99 -5.72
N ALA A 11 12.06 -15.46 -5.03
CA ALA A 11 12.29 -15.18 -3.61
C ALA A 11 12.52 -13.69 -3.36
N GLN A 12 13.34 -13.04 -4.19
CA GLN A 12 13.57 -11.60 -4.12
C GLN A 12 12.28 -10.82 -4.41
N ALA A 13 11.53 -11.24 -5.43
CA ALA A 13 10.22 -10.66 -5.74
C ALA A 13 9.26 -10.81 -4.56
N ARG A 14 9.24 -11.95 -3.85
CA ARG A 14 8.43 -12.12 -2.64
C ARG A 14 8.79 -11.09 -1.57
N ILE A 15 10.07 -10.87 -1.29
CA ILE A 15 10.52 -9.87 -0.30
C ILE A 15 10.02 -8.47 -0.68
N PHE A 16 10.15 -8.09 -1.96
CA PHE A 16 9.62 -6.80 -2.43
C PHE A 16 8.09 -6.72 -2.35
N LEU A 17 7.37 -7.81 -2.65
CA LEU A 17 5.92 -7.86 -2.53
C LEU A 17 5.47 -7.68 -1.08
N ASP A 18 6.14 -8.32 -0.15
CA ASP A 18 5.82 -8.24 1.28
C ASP A 18 6.10 -6.81 1.81
N ALA A 19 7.19 -6.18 1.38
CA ALA A 19 7.46 -4.77 1.67
C ALA A 19 6.38 -3.84 1.08
N LEU A 20 5.95 -4.07 -0.15
CA LEU A 20 4.87 -3.29 -0.78
C LEU A 20 3.52 -3.48 -0.06
N ARG A 21 3.23 -4.68 0.43
CA ARG A 21 2.02 -4.96 1.23
C ARG A 21 2.05 -4.19 2.55
N ALA A 22 3.17 -4.22 3.26
CA ALA A 22 3.35 -3.44 4.49
C ALA A 22 3.19 -1.93 4.22
N GLU A 23 3.77 -1.42 3.13
CA GLU A 23 3.61 -0.02 2.73
C GLU A 23 2.16 0.34 2.40
N ILE A 24 1.43 -0.54 1.70
CA ILE A 24 0.00 -0.37 1.40
C ILE A 24 -0.82 -0.29 2.70
N GLU A 25 -0.54 -1.13 3.69
CA GLU A 25 -1.21 -1.10 5.00
C GLU A 25 -0.90 0.20 5.74
N ILE A 26 0.37 0.61 5.80
CA ILE A 26 0.81 1.86 6.42
C ILE A 26 0.11 3.07 5.78
N LEU A 27 0.12 3.15 4.45
CA LEU A 27 -0.51 4.25 3.71
C LEU A 27 -2.03 4.27 3.93
N THR A 28 -2.67 3.11 3.97
CA THR A 28 -4.11 2.99 4.27
C THR A 28 -4.40 3.54 5.67
N GLN A 29 -3.60 3.16 6.67
CA GLN A 29 -3.76 3.66 8.04
C GLN A 29 -3.50 5.17 8.15
N ARG A 30 -2.49 5.69 7.44
CA ARG A 30 -2.19 7.13 7.42
C ARG A 30 -3.33 7.93 6.81
N ILE A 31 -3.94 7.45 5.73
CA ILE A 31 -5.13 8.08 5.13
C ILE A 31 -6.29 8.10 6.12
N ALA A 32 -6.56 6.98 6.79
CA ALA A 32 -7.61 6.91 7.83
C ALA A 32 -7.34 7.90 8.97
N ASN A 33 -6.11 7.95 9.47
CA ASN A 33 -5.72 8.87 10.53
C ASN A 33 -5.82 10.34 10.10
N ALA A 34 -5.41 10.67 8.86
CA ALA A 34 -5.54 12.03 8.34
C ALA A 34 -7.00 12.46 8.23
N HIS A 35 -7.90 11.57 7.77
CA HIS A 35 -9.34 11.82 7.78
C HIS A 35 -9.89 12.04 9.18
N ALA A 36 -9.57 11.16 10.13
CA ALA A 36 -10.03 11.28 11.51
C ALA A 36 -9.55 12.59 12.16
N ARG A 37 -8.30 12.99 11.92
CA ARG A 37 -7.75 14.26 12.41
C ARG A 37 -8.38 15.48 11.74
N ALA A 38 -8.66 15.40 10.44
CA ALA A 38 -9.35 16.47 9.73
C ALA A 38 -10.78 16.66 10.25
N GLN A 39 -11.49 15.56 10.53
CA GLN A 39 -12.83 15.60 11.13
C GLN A 39 -12.78 16.20 12.54
N TRP A 40 -11.88 15.71 13.39
CA TRP A 40 -11.74 16.23 14.75
C TRP A 40 -11.39 17.72 14.79
N ALA A 41 -10.48 18.17 13.92
CA ALA A 41 -10.11 19.58 13.81
C ALA A 41 -11.18 20.46 13.13
N GLN A 42 -12.16 19.86 12.43
CA GLN A 42 -13.29 20.58 11.87
C GLN A 42 -14.38 20.84 12.91
N ASP A 43 -14.51 19.95 13.89
CA ASP A 43 -15.46 20.10 15.01
C ASP A 43 -15.02 21.17 16.02
N ASP A 44 -13.79 21.68 15.89
CA ASP A 44 -13.23 22.79 16.66
C ASP A 44 -13.00 24.00 15.72
N ASP A 45 -13.85 25.03 15.83
CA ASP A 45 -13.84 26.22 14.95
C ASP A 45 -12.47 26.93 14.93
N ASP A 46 -11.68 26.84 16.00
CA ASP A 46 -10.34 27.43 16.10
C ASP A 46 -9.27 26.66 15.31
N GLN A 47 -9.59 25.45 14.82
CA GLN A 47 -8.65 24.54 14.16
C GLN A 47 -8.88 24.37 12.66
N TYR A 48 -9.66 25.24 12.02
CA TYR A 48 -9.93 25.19 10.58
C TYR A 48 -8.67 25.02 9.71
N VAL A 49 -7.60 25.78 9.99
CA VAL A 49 -6.33 25.70 9.25
C VAL A 49 -5.66 24.33 9.40
N LEU A 50 -5.79 23.71 10.58
CA LEU A 50 -5.26 22.38 10.84
C LEU A 50 -6.07 21.30 10.13
N ALA A 51 -7.40 21.43 10.09
CA ALA A 51 -8.28 20.54 9.34
C ALA A 51 -7.96 20.55 7.83
N GLU A 52 -7.79 21.73 7.24
CA GLU A 52 -7.41 21.88 5.83
C GLU A 52 -6.04 21.27 5.53
N ARG A 53 -5.06 21.42 6.44
CA ARG A 53 -3.75 20.79 6.29
C ARG A 53 -3.85 19.26 6.24
N PHE A 54 -4.65 18.64 7.11
CA PHE A 54 -4.85 17.19 7.07
C PHE A 54 -5.60 16.74 5.82
N ARG A 55 -6.59 17.50 5.36
CA ARG A 55 -7.29 17.23 4.10
C ARG A 55 -6.35 17.31 2.90
N ALA A 56 -5.42 18.26 2.89
CA ALA A 56 -4.43 18.40 1.82
C ALA A 56 -3.40 17.26 1.77
N GLU A 57 -3.13 16.58 2.89
CA GLU A 57 -2.22 15.42 2.92
C GLU A 57 -2.86 14.17 2.27
N VAL A 58 -4.19 14.04 2.35
CA VAL A 58 -4.91 12.84 1.87
C VAL A 58 -4.71 12.54 0.38
N PRO A 59 -4.81 13.51 -0.55
CA PRO A 59 -4.54 13.26 -1.98
C PRO A 59 -3.14 12.68 -2.24
N LEU A 60 -2.11 13.23 -1.59
CA LEU A 60 -0.73 12.77 -1.76
C LEU A 60 -0.56 11.33 -1.27
N LEU A 61 -1.14 10.99 -0.11
CA LEU A 61 -1.12 9.63 0.41
C LEU A 61 -1.88 8.65 -0.49
N ARG A 62 -2.99 9.09 -1.09
CA ARG A 62 -3.76 8.27 -2.06
C ARG A 62 -2.97 8.00 -3.33
N GLU A 63 -2.23 8.97 -3.84
CA GLU A 63 -1.35 8.79 -5.00
C GLU A 63 -0.24 7.77 -4.69
N GLN A 64 0.39 7.88 -3.52
CA GLN A 64 1.39 6.91 -3.06
C GLN A 64 0.80 5.49 -2.95
N LEU A 65 -0.40 5.38 -2.35
CA LEU A 65 -1.11 4.11 -2.21
C LEU A 65 -1.41 3.47 -3.57
N LEU A 66 -1.86 4.28 -4.53
CA LEU A 66 -2.12 3.82 -5.89
C LEU A 66 -0.83 3.37 -6.58
N GLY A 67 0.28 4.09 -6.38
CA GLY A 67 1.60 3.71 -6.86
C GLY A 67 2.05 2.36 -6.32
N ALA A 68 1.96 2.16 -4.99
CA ALA A 68 2.32 0.92 -4.32
C ALA A 68 1.49 -0.28 -4.82
N ARG A 69 0.16 -0.10 -4.95
CA ARG A 69 -0.74 -1.13 -5.51
C ARG A 69 -0.38 -1.50 -6.94
N ARG A 70 -0.15 -0.51 -7.81
CA ARG A 70 0.27 -0.75 -9.20
C ARG A 70 1.60 -1.50 -9.27
N MET A 71 2.54 -1.23 -8.38
CA MET A 71 3.80 -1.96 -8.31
C MET A 71 3.58 -3.41 -7.87
N ALA A 72 2.75 -3.65 -6.85
CA ALA A 72 2.39 -4.99 -6.40
C ALA A 72 1.69 -5.80 -7.51
N ASP A 73 0.73 -5.19 -8.22
CA ASP A 73 0.02 -5.83 -9.33
C ASP A 73 0.96 -6.21 -10.46
N ARG A 74 1.88 -5.31 -10.85
CA ARG A 74 2.91 -5.60 -11.86
C ARG A 74 3.81 -6.74 -11.43
N LEU A 75 4.15 -6.81 -10.15
CA LEU A 75 5.02 -7.85 -9.62
C LEU A 75 4.32 -9.22 -9.62
N MET A 76 3.03 -9.27 -9.25
CA MET A 76 2.22 -10.48 -9.33
C MET A 76 1.99 -10.94 -10.79
N LEU A 77 1.80 -10.00 -11.72
CA LEU A 77 1.71 -10.32 -13.16
C LEU A 77 3.02 -10.89 -13.71
N ARG A 78 4.17 -10.35 -13.27
CA ARG A 78 5.49 -10.83 -13.69
C ARG A 78 5.85 -12.17 -13.08
N TYR A 79 5.43 -12.42 -11.84
CA TYR A 79 5.72 -13.65 -11.10
C TYR A 79 4.41 -14.29 -10.60
N PRO A 80 3.68 -15.04 -11.45
CA PRO A 80 2.39 -15.62 -11.12
C PRO A 80 2.41 -16.53 -9.88
N ALA A 81 3.54 -17.19 -9.61
CA ALA A 81 3.76 -18.01 -8.41
C ALA A 81 3.58 -17.23 -7.08
N LEU A 82 3.59 -15.90 -7.12
CA LEU A 82 3.35 -15.06 -5.95
C LEU A 82 1.86 -14.90 -5.62
N GLY A 83 0.96 -15.07 -6.59
CA GLY A 83 -0.49 -14.86 -6.48
C GLY A 83 -1.27 -16.03 -5.87
N ASP A 84 -0.79 -17.27 -6.01
CA ASP A 84 -1.53 -18.49 -5.65
C ASP A 84 -1.70 -18.75 -4.14
N ARG A 85 -1.16 -17.90 -3.25
CA ARG A 85 -1.25 -18.11 -1.79
C ARG A 85 -2.47 -17.46 -1.12
N GLY A 86 -3.39 -16.87 -1.89
CA GLY A 86 -4.58 -16.18 -1.39
C GLY A 86 -5.86 -17.01 -1.32
N ASP A 87 -5.98 -18.09 -2.11
CA ASP A 87 -7.27 -18.80 -2.33
C ASP A 87 -7.28 -20.28 -1.88
N ALA A 88 -6.28 -20.73 -1.13
CA ALA A 88 -6.22 -22.12 -0.64
C ALA A 88 -6.85 -22.33 0.76
N SER A 89 -7.32 -21.27 1.43
CA SER A 89 -7.97 -21.36 2.76
C SER A 89 -9.49 -21.15 2.76
N ALA A 90 -10.15 -21.24 1.59
CA ALA A 90 -11.60 -21.06 1.47
C ALA A 90 -12.30 -22.20 0.71
N ARG A 91 -11.82 -23.45 0.88
CA ARG A 91 -12.53 -24.65 0.41
C ARG A 91 -12.73 -25.65 1.53
#